data_AF-X0XJW0-F1
#
_entry.id   AF-X0XJW0-F1
#
_cell.length_a   1.000
_cell.length_b   1.000
_cell.length_c   1.000
_cell.angle_alpha   90.00
_cell.angle_beta   90.00
_cell.angle_gamma   90.00
#
_symmetry.space_group_name_H-M   'P 1'
#
loop_
_entity.id
_entity.type
_entity.pdbx_description
1 polymer ?
#
loop_
_entity_poly.entity_id
_entity_poly.type
_entity_poly.pdbx_seq_one_letter_code
_entity_poly.pdbx_strand_id
1 'polypeptide(L)' 'MYNECLICFEELNRNDKIATCACCKQIVHSACFAVWREKSETKFEKCIYCQQVDTIVHYSPPSVFKKCYNKIIKLFYN' A
#
# COMPACT_ATOMS: atom_id res chain seq x y z
N MET A 1 -6.28 5.07 16.86
CA MET A 1 -7.25 4.75 15.80
C MET A 1 -6.62 3.66 14.97
N TYR A 2 -7.14 2.44 15.09
CA TYR A 2 -6.75 1.32 14.24
C TYR A 2 -7.38 1.57 12.87
N ASN A 3 -6.57 1.64 11.83
CA ASN A 3 -7.09 1.66 10.47
C ASN A 3 -7.27 0.20 10.06
N GLU A 4 -8.51 -0.25 9.92
CA GLU A 4 -8.82 -1.61 9.46
C GLU A 4 -8.99 -1.62 7.95
N CYS A 5 -8.54 -2.68 7.29
CA CYS A 5 -8.75 -2.85 5.86
C CYS A 5 -10.23 -3.13 5.59
N LEU A 6 -10.89 -2.30 4.78
CA LEU A 6 -12.32 -2.47 4.44
C LEU A 6 -12.66 -3.75 3.65
N ILE A 7 -11.66 -4.50 3.19
CA ILE A 7 -11.87 -5.71 2.38
C ILE A 7 -11.73 -6.98 3.23
N CYS A 8 -10.67 -7.08 4.02
CA CYS A 8 -10.42 -8.27 4.86
C CYS A 8 -10.73 -8.08 6.33
N PHE A 9 -11.01 -6.85 6.77
CA PHE A 9 -11.26 -6.47 8.16
C PHE A 9 -10.08 -6.70 9.12
N GLU A 10 -8.88 -6.96 8.58
CA GLU A 10 -7.64 -7.06 9.35
C GLU A 10 -7.02 -5.68 9.58
N GLU A 11 -6.24 -5.55 10.66
CA GLU A 11 -5.53 -4.32 11.02
C GLU A 11 -4.47 -3.93 9.97
N LEU A 12 -4.39 -2.64 9.63
CA LEU A 12 -3.34 -2.08 8.76
C LEU A 12 -2.12 -1.68 9.59
N ASN A 13 -0.98 -2.31 9.32
CA ASN A 13 0.29 -2.00 9.97
C ASN A 13 1.04 -0.87 9.23
N ARG A 14 1.93 -0.18 9.96
CA ARG A 14 2.77 0.90 9.39
C ARG A 14 3.67 0.45 8.22
N ASN A 15 3.99 -0.84 8.18
CA ASN A 15 4.83 -1.45 7.17
C ASN A 15 4.04 -2.16 6.05
N ASP A 16 2.72 -2.04 6.06
CA ASP A 16 1.90 -2.62 5.00
C ASP A 16 1.93 -1.74 3.76
N LYS A 17 1.87 -2.39 2.59
CA LYS A 17 1.55 -1.71 1.34
C LYS A 17 0.05 -1.44 1.32
N ILE A 18 -0.33 -0.19 1.17
CA ILE A 18 -1.72 0.24 1.22
C ILE A 18 -2.15 0.92 -0.07
N ALA A 19 -3.43 0.84 -0.39
CA ALA A 19 -4.09 1.70 -1.36
C ALA A 19 -5.08 2.59 -0.60
N THR A 20 -5.13 3.87 -0.94
CA THR A 20 -6.04 4.83 -0.32
C THR A 20 -6.77 5.66 -1.36
N CYS A 21 -8.03 6.01 -1.08
CA CYS A 21 -8.79 6.92 -1.92
C CYS A 21 -8.45 8.37 -1.61
N ALA A 22 -8.01 9.14 -2.61
CA ALA A 22 -7.73 10.56 -2.47
C ALA A 22 -8.97 11.39 -2.05
N CYS A 23 -10.19 10.92 -2.35
CA CYS A 23 -11.43 11.60 -2.01
C CYS A 23 -11.93 11.26 -0.60
N CYS A 24 -12.23 9.99 -0.30
CA CYS A 24 -12.85 9.59 0.96
C CYS A 24 -11.86 9.09 2.03
N LYS A 25 -10.56 9.05 1.70
CA LYS A 25 -9.45 8.68 2.60
C LYS A 25 -9.52 7.26 3.18
N GLN A 26 -10.44 6.42 2.68
CA GLN A 26 -10.51 5.02 3.06
C GLN A 26 -9.26 4.27 2.61
N ILE A 27 -8.81 3.32 3.43
CA ILE A 27 -7.54 2.61 3.26
C ILE A 27 -7.82 1.10 3.19
N VAL A 28 -7.10 0.42 2.31
CA VAL A 28 -7.10 -1.04 2.17
C VAL A 28 -5.68 -1.53 1.92
N HIS A 29 -5.39 -2.80 2.18
CA HIS A 29 -4.13 -3.40 1.72
C HIS A 29 -4.06 -3.35 0.19
N SER A 30 -2.90 -3.03 -0.38
CA SER A 30 -2.74 -3.01 -1.84
C SER A 30 -3.05 -4.36 -2.48
N ALA A 31 -2.72 -5.47 -1.80
CA ALA A 31 -3.02 -6.82 -2.27
C ALA A 31 -4.54 -7.11 -2.29
N CYS A 32 -5.25 -6.72 -1.23
CA CYS A 32 -6.71 -6.85 -1.18
C CYS A 32 -7.39 -6.04 -2.30
N PHE A 33 -6.91 -4.82 -2.54
CA PHE A 33 -7.41 -3.99 -3.63
C PHE A 33 -7.18 -4.63 -5.00
N ALA A 34 -6.00 -5.19 -5.25
CA ALA A 34 -5.70 -5.87 -6.53
C ALA A 34 -6.65 -7.05 -6.77
N VAL A 35 -6.86 -7.92 -5.78
CA VAL A 35 -7.79 -9.06 -5.89
C VAL A 35 -9.23 -8.58 -6.09
N TRP A 36 -9.65 -7.53 -5.39
CA TRP A 36 -10.98 -6.95 -5.58
C TRP A 36 -11.15 -6.37 -6.99
N ARG A 37 -10.13 -5.67 -7.50
CA ARG A 37 -10.13 -5.10 -8.85
C ARG A 37 -10.17 -6.18 -9.93
N GLU A 38 -9.43 -7.27 -9.78
CA GLU A 38 -9.45 -8.40 -10.72
C GLU A 38 -10.84 -9.03 -10.87
N LYS A 39 -11.66 -8.99 -9.81
CA LYS A 39 -13.06 -9.45 -9.85
C LYS A 39 -14.01 -8.41 -10.46
N SER A 40 -13.53 -7.19 -10.70
CA SER A 40 -14.34 -6.11 -11.25
C SER A 40 -14.25 -6.11 -12.78
N GLU A 41 -15.38 -6.03 -13.46
CA GLU A 41 -15.43 -5.94 -14.93
C GLU A 41 -14.89 -4.60 -15.46
N THR A 42 -14.66 -3.62 -14.58
CA THR A 42 -14.19 -2.29 -14.98
C THR A 42 -12.67 -2.23 -15.08
N LYS A 43 -12.19 -1.57 -16.14
CA LYS A 43 -10.76 -1.27 -16.33
C LYS A 43 -10.24 -0.15 -15.44
N PHE A 44 -11.11 0.57 -14.75
CA PHE A 44 -10.77 1.75 -13.96
C PHE A 44 -10.53 1.39 -12.49
N GLU A 45 -9.62 2.10 -11.85
CA GLU A 45 -9.38 1.95 -10.42
C GLU A 45 -10.43 2.75 -9.66
N LYS A 46 -11.46 2.05 -9.20
CA LYS A 46 -12.61 2.62 -8.49
C LYS A 46 -12.48 2.41 -6.99
N CYS A 47 -12.82 3.42 -6.19
CA CYS A 47 -12.92 3.26 -4.75
C CYS A 47 -14.06 2.31 -4.36
N ILE A 48 -13.76 1.29 -3.54
CA ILE A 48 -14.75 0.34 -3.01
C ILE A 48 -15.85 1.02 -2.17
N TYR A 49 -15.53 2.17 -1.54
CA TYR A 49 -16.46 2.88 -0.66
C TYR A 49 -17.24 3.99 -1.39
N CYS A 50 -16.54 5.01 -1.91
CA CYS A 50 -17.21 6.18 -2.51
C CYS A 50 -17.42 6.09 -4.02
N GLN A 51 -16.98 4.99 -4.65
CA GLN A 51 -17.21 4.71 -6.07
C GLN A 51 -16.60 5.71 -7.08
N GLN A 52 -15.76 6.64 -6.63
CA GLN A 52 -15.03 7.53 -7.53
C GLN A 52 -13.91 6.77 -8.26
N VAL A 53 -13.73 7.06 -9.54
CA VAL A 53 -12.71 6.45 -10.42
C VAL A 53 -11.44 7.29 -10.43
N ASP A 54 -10.29 6.66 -10.70
CA ASP A 54 -8.97 7.30 -10.84
C ASP A 54 -8.55 8.13 -9.62
N THR A 55 -9.03 7.74 -8.43
CA THR A 55 -8.74 8.39 -7.14
C THR A 55 -7.86 7.54 -6.23
N ILE A 56 -7.45 6.36 -6.69
CA ILE A 56 -6.69 5.41 -5.88
C ILE A 56 -5.21 5.76 -5.93
N VAL A 57 -4.62 5.92 -4.76
CA VAL A 57 -3.19 6.19 -4.56
C VAL A 57 -2.58 5.00 -3.83
N HIS A 58 -1.53 4.44 -4.41
CA HIS A 58 -0.78 3.34 -3.82
C HIS A 58 0.42 3.85 -3.04
N TYR A 59 0.52 3.43 -1.78
CA TYR A 59 1.67 3.71 -0.94
C TYR A 59 2.41 2.40 -0.61
N SER A 60 3.71 2.40 -0.87
CA SER A 60 4.62 1.37 -0.37
C SER A 60 5.55 2.01 0.65
N PRO A 61 5.70 1.43 1.85
CA PRO A 61 6.67 1.94 2.80
C PRO A 61 8.06 1.87 2.18
N PRO A 62 8.95 2.84 2.49
CA PRO A 62 10.32 2.82 1.99
C PRO A 62 10.94 1.49 2.39
N SER A 63 11.39 0.72 1.39
CA SER A 63 12.21 -0.44 1.65
C SER A 63 13.46 0.07 2.35
N VAL A 64 13.60 -0.25 3.64
CA VAL A 64 14.86 -0.02 4.36
C VAL A 64 15.94 -0.60 3.46
N PHE A 65 16.83 0.27 2.94
CA PHE A 65 17.89 -0.07 2.00
C PHE A 65 18.71 -1.24 2.55
N LYS A 66 18.30 -2.47 2.25
CA LYS A 66 19.04 -3.68 2.57
C LYS A 66 20.23 -3.72 1.61
N LYS A 67 21.40 -3.32 2.13
CA LYS A 67 22.77 -3.42 1.56
C LYS A 67 23.29 -2.21 0.78
N CYS A 68 23.68 -1.16 1.50
CA CYS A 68 24.91 -0.43 1.18
C CYS A 68 25.80 -0.14 2.41
N TYR A 69 25.59 -0.83 3.54
CA TYR A 69 26.42 -0.64 4.74
C TYR A 69 27.70 -1.51 4.76
N ASN A 70 27.83 -2.49 3.86
CA ASN A 70 28.99 -3.40 3.84
C ASN A 70 30.16 -2.92 2.97
N LYS A 71 30.03 -1.78 2.27
CA LYS A 71 31.14 -1.24 1.45
C LYS A 71 31.94 -0.15 2.16
N ILE A 72 31.35 0.52 3.17
CA ILE A 72 32.01 1.62 3.89
C ILE A 72 32.92 1.08 5.01
N ILE A 73 32.50 0.08 5.79
CA ILE A 73 33.33 -0.40 6.92
C ILE A 73 34.65 -1.06 6.46
N LYS A 74 34.68 -1.69 5.27
CA LYS A 74 35.91 -2.28 4.72
C LYS A 74 36.97 -1.26 4.30
N LEU A 75 36.62 0.02 4.13
CA LEU A 75 37.56 1.09 3.77
C LEU A 75 38.15 1.82 4.99
N PHE A 76 37.62 1.58 6.20
CA PHE A 76 38.10 2.24 7.42
C PHE A 76 38.83 1.32 8.41
N TYR A 77 38.88 0.00 8.15
CA TYR A 77 39.49 -1.01 9.05
C TYR A 77 40.44 -1.99 8.33
N ASN A 78 41.07 -1.60 7.22
CA ASN A 78 42.31 -2.25 6.74
C ASN A 78 43.38 -1.19 6.56
#